data_AF-A0A971BLW9-F1
#
_entry.id   AF-A0A971BLW9-F1
#
_cell.length_a   1.000
_cell.length_b   1.000
_cell.length_c   1.000
_cell.angle_alpha   90.00
_cell.angle_beta   90.00
_cell.angle_gamma   90.00
#
_symmetry.space_group_name_H-M   'P 1'
#
loop_
_entity.id
_entity.type
_entity.pdbx_description
1 polymer ?
#
loop_
_entity_poly.entity_id
_entity_poly.type
_entity_poly.pdbx_seq_one_letter_code
_entity_poly.pdbx_strand_id
1 'polypeptide(L)'
;MSKRIVALISLLIVVILASGVFLTGCSQDQKLPGIAWAEEETLTYSIFTDNVLTGSLVIVTRRLPVGQQALPKFPDEKYDVNSSSSGGTLITKTAKDLSENIIMYSEALMNGFKPVASYKEVSTSDAQYTLKSRYDGTRYFYSYNGGEEEKVRIKTGFMDNEIMYSIVRCYELESNYTSTFTLIDPTNGNKESLSVAVTAEGTQGGFEYVNGSGESAIAATSTRTLAVSFTRTKAPVGKSLVVYYTLEDKTGATGFYLTGDPAKGVTNRSSHIPVMIQENNVKYILSKVVAN
;
A
#
# COMPACT_ATOMS: atom_id res chain seq x y z
N MET A 1 23.98 46.33 39.59
CA MET A 1 23.43 45.92 38.27
C MET A 1 22.01 46.45 38.17
N SER A 2 21.69 47.26 37.16
CA SER A 2 20.39 47.96 37.11
C SER A 2 19.24 46.97 36.96
N LYS A 3 18.11 47.21 37.65
CA LYS A 3 16.92 46.33 37.63
C LYS A 3 16.43 46.00 36.20
N ARG A 4 16.75 46.86 35.23
CA ARG A 4 16.47 46.65 33.79
C ARG A 4 17.32 45.56 33.15
N ILE A 5 18.59 45.42 33.55
CA ILE A 5 19.47 44.37 33.03
C ILE A 5 19.04 43.00 33.58
N VAL A 6 18.65 42.93 34.85
CA VAL A 6 18.12 41.70 35.44
C VAL A 6 16.81 41.28 34.76
N ALA A 7 15.89 42.22 34.51
CA ALA A 7 14.64 41.94 33.80
C ALA A 7 14.87 41.48 32.33
N LEU A 8 15.83 42.06 31.62
CA LEU A 8 16.21 41.66 30.26
C LEU A 8 16.82 40.25 30.23
N ILE A 9 17.67 39.92 31.19
CA ILE A 9 18.27 38.58 31.31
C ILE A 9 17.20 37.54 31.68
N SER A 10 16.29 37.87 32.59
CA SER A 10 15.16 37.00 32.93
C SER A 10 14.21 36.79 31.76
N LEU A 11 13.93 37.83 30.96
CA LEU A 11 13.09 37.71 29.76
C LEU A 11 13.78 36.86 28.68
N LEU A 12 15.09 37.01 28.49
CA LEU A 12 15.86 36.21 27.54
C LEU A 12 15.87 34.72 27.95
N ILE A 13 16.01 34.44 29.25
CA ILE A 13 15.94 33.07 29.79
C ILE A 13 14.53 32.48 29.64
N VAL A 14 13.47 33.26 29.85
CA VAL A 14 12.08 32.80 29.64
C VAL A 14 11.78 32.60 28.15
N VAL A 15 12.30 33.45 27.25
CA VAL A 15 12.16 33.24 25.80
C VAL A 15 12.95 32.01 25.36
N ILE A 16 14.15 31.76 25.90
CA ILE A 16 14.95 30.55 25.60
C ILE A 16 14.33 29.29 26.22
N LEU A 17 13.70 29.37 27.40
CA LEU A 17 12.94 28.26 27.99
C LEU A 17 11.60 28.03 27.30
N ALA A 18 10.94 29.06 26.78
CA ALA A 18 9.70 28.93 26.01
C ALA A 18 9.93 28.51 24.55
N SER A 19 11.08 28.84 23.96
CA SER A 19 11.49 28.36 22.62
C SER A 19 12.29 27.04 22.66
N GLY A 20 12.85 26.68 23.81
CA GLY A 20 13.52 25.39 24.05
C GLY A 20 12.59 24.19 24.23
N VAL A 21 11.27 24.39 24.23
CA VAL A 21 10.25 23.33 24.34
C VAL A 21 9.54 23.04 23.01
N PHE A 22 9.97 23.65 21.89
CA PHE A 22 9.41 23.38 20.56
C PHE A 22 10.43 22.91 19.50
N LEU A 23 11.62 22.46 19.92
CA LEU A 23 12.60 21.82 19.04
C LEU A 23 13.06 20.45 19.50
N THR A 24 12.27 19.75 20.33
CA THR A 24 11.98 18.38 19.95
C THR A 24 11.01 18.49 18.78
N GLY A 25 11.56 18.60 17.57
CA GLY A 25 10.88 17.90 16.50
C GLY A 25 10.65 16.50 17.07
N CYS A 26 9.42 16.23 17.48
CA CYS A 26 8.83 14.98 17.08
C CYS A 26 9.07 14.97 15.55
N SER A 27 10.26 14.51 15.13
CA SER A 27 10.28 13.50 14.12
C SER A 27 9.19 12.58 14.61
N GLN A 28 8.00 12.73 14.02
CA GLN A 28 7.10 11.61 13.94
C GLN A 28 8.05 10.54 13.44
N ASP A 29 8.49 9.67 14.36
CA ASP A 29 8.98 8.36 14.00
C ASP A 29 7.90 7.91 13.08
N GLN A 30 8.23 8.03 11.80
CA GLN A 30 7.27 8.02 10.74
C GLN A 30 6.77 6.59 10.92
N LYS A 31 5.54 6.45 11.43
CA LYS A 31 4.91 5.15 11.60
C LYS A 31 4.91 4.61 10.18
N LEU A 32 5.95 3.86 9.85
CA LEU A 32 6.11 3.17 8.59
C LEU A 32 6.11 1.66 8.92
N PRO A 33 4.98 1.14 9.44
CA PRO A 33 4.66 -0.29 9.34
C PRO A 33 4.69 -0.66 7.87
N GLY A 34 5.11 -1.87 7.50
CA GLY A 34 5.49 -2.13 6.12
C GLY A 34 4.81 -3.21 5.33
N ILE A 35 5.31 -3.32 4.11
CA ILE A 35 4.51 -3.77 2.97
C ILE A 35 4.44 -5.29 2.87
N ALA A 36 5.49 -5.98 3.31
CA ALA A 36 5.54 -7.43 3.41
C ALA A 36 5.64 -7.81 4.89
N TRP A 37 4.67 -8.55 5.42
CA TRP A 37 4.73 -9.04 6.81
C TRP A 37 5.63 -10.28 6.95
N ALA A 38 5.75 -11.08 5.89
CA ALA A 38 6.65 -12.23 5.75
C ALA A 38 7.80 -11.93 4.77
N GLU A 39 8.73 -12.87 4.56
CA GLU A 39 9.74 -12.75 3.48
C GLU A 39 9.06 -12.79 2.12
N GLU A 40 8.06 -13.65 1.98
CA GLU A 40 7.15 -13.68 0.86
C GLU A 40 5.70 -13.91 1.32
N GLU A 41 4.77 -13.13 0.77
CA GLU A 41 3.33 -13.29 0.97
C GLU A 41 2.66 -13.49 -0.39
N THR A 42 1.78 -14.48 -0.47
CA THR A 42 0.87 -14.66 -1.61
C THR A 42 -0.57 -14.51 -1.16
N LEU A 43 -1.31 -13.61 -1.81
CA LEU A 43 -2.74 -13.42 -1.64
C LEU A 43 -3.46 -13.88 -2.92
N THR A 44 -4.40 -14.81 -2.78
CA THR A 44 -5.21 -15.31 -3.88
C THR A 44 -6.66 -14.84 -3.71
N TYR A 45 -7.20 -14.23 -4.75
CA TYR A 45 -8.56 -13.72 -4.82
C TYR A 45 -9.33 -14.40 -5.94
N SER A 46 -10.62 -14.61 -5.70
CA SER A 46 -11.61 -14.85 -6.74
C SER A 46 -12.17 -13.51 -7.24
N ILE A 47 -12.28 -13.35 -8.56
CA ILE A 47 -12.82 -12.16 -9.20
C ILE A 47 -14.29 -12.41 -9.55
N PHE A 48 -15.17 -11.52 -9.12
CA PHE A 48 -16.59 -11.53 -9.47
C PHE A 48 -16.97 -10.24 -10.18
N THR A 49 -17.63 -10.35 -11.33
CA THR A 49 -18.25 -9.23 -12.04
C THR A 49 -19.76 -9.41 -11.97
N ASP A 50 -20.48 -8.40 -11.48
CA ASP A 50 -21.94 -8.49 -11.29
C ASP A 50 -22.38 -9.72 -10.47
N ASN A 51 -21.54 -10.10 -9.49
CA ASN A 51 -21.66 -11.28 -8.63
C ASN A 51 -21.52 -12.65 -9.33
N VAL A 52 -21.05 -12.67 -10.58
CA VAL A 52 -20.69 -13.90 -11.30
C VAL A 52 -19.18 -14.07 -11.23
N LEU A 53 -18.70 -15.27 -10.90
CA LEU A 53 -17.27 -15.59 -10.92
C LEU A 53 -16.72 -15.43 -12.35
N THR A 54 -15.70 -14.60 -12.53
CA THR A 54 -15.11 -14.27 -13.83
C THR A 54 -13.62 -14.59 -13.93
N GLY A 55 -12.95 -14.86 -12.81
CA GLY A 55 -11.52 -15.15 -12.83
C GLY A 55 -10.87 -15.24 -11.46
N SER A 56 -9.55 -15.10 -11.45
CA SER A 56 -8.74 -15.07 -10.23
C SER A 56 -7.67 -13.99 -10.30
N LEU A 57 -7.24 -13.49 -9.14
CA LEU A 57 -6.13 -12.56 -8.99
C LEU A 57 -5.16 -13.13 -7.96
N VAL A 58 -3.89 -13.24 -8.32
CA VAL A 58 -2.80 -13.59 -7.41
C VAL A 58 -1.92 -12.36 -7.21
N ILE A 59 -1.66 -12.00 -5.96
CA ILE A 59 -0.72 -10.95 -5.57
C ILE A 59 0.41 -11.59 -4.80
N VAL A 60 1.65 -11.42 -5.24
CA VAL A 60 2.84 -11.88 -4.53
C VAL A 60 3.62 -10.65 -4.07
N THR A 61 3.89 -10.57 -2.77
CA THR A 61 4.72 -9.53 -2.16
C THR A 61 5.98 -10.18 -1.62
N ARG A 62 7.15 -9.79 -2.12
CA ARG A 62 8.45 -10.35 -1.74
C ARG A 62 9.39 -9.27 -1.21
N ARG A 63 10.07 -9.55 -0.10
CA ARG A 63 11.16 -8.71 0.41
C ARG A 63 12.40 -8.86 -0.46
N LEU A 64 13.08 -7.76 -0.68
CA LEU A 64 14.32 -7.71 -1.44
C LEU A 64 15.46 -7.18 -0.58
N PRO A 65 16.69 -7.69 -0.77
CA PRO A 65 17.86 -7.13 -0.12
C PRO A 65 18.14 -5.72 -0.62
N VAL A 66 18.85 -4.95 0.20
CA VAL A 66 19.43 -3.66 -0.20
C VAL A 66 20.37 -3.85 -1.39
N GLY A 67 20.32 -2.93 -2.35
CA GLY A 67 21.16 -2.93 -3.54
C GLY A 67 20.40 -2.58 -4.81
N GLN A 68 20.97 -2.97 -5.96
CA GLN A 68 20.40 -2.75 -7.28
C GLN A 68 19.36 -3.82 -7.59
N GLN A 69 18.11 -3.41 -7.75
CA GLN A 69 16.98 -4.28 -8.04
C GLN A 69 16.36 -3.94 -9.39
N ALA A 70 15.71 -4.91 -10.03
CA ALA A 70 15.04 -4.71 -11.31
C ALA A 70 13.58 -5.15 -11.23
N LEU A 71 12.77 -4.57 -12.10
CA LEU A 71 11.47 -5.15 -12.42
C LEU A 71 11.67 -6.41 -13.30
N PRO A 72 10.98 -7.53 -13.02
CA PRO A 72 11.10 -8.75 -13.84
C PRO A 72 10.93 -8.54 -15.34
N LYS A 73 10.01 -7.68 -15.79
CA LYS A 73 9.79 -7.38 -17.21
C LYS A 73 10.95 -6.59 -17.85
N PHE A 74 11.73 -5.86 -17.04
CA PHE A 74 12.83 -4.99 -17.46
C PHE A 74 14.12 -5.34 -16.69
N PRO A 75 14.71 -6.53 -16.89
CA PRO A 75 15.83 -7.02 -16.09
C PRO A 75 17.09 -6.15 -16.22
N ASP A 76 17.25 -5.43 -17.33
CA ASP A 76 18.40 -4.57 -17.60
C ASP A 76 18.27 -3.18 -16.95
N GLU A 77 17.08 -2.81 -16.49
CA GLU A 77 16.82 -1.55 -15.81
C GLU A 77 16.91 -1.71 -14.31
N LYS A 78 18.02 -1.22 -13.75
CA LYS A 78 18.31 -1.34 -12.33
C LYS A 78 17.96 -0.06 -11.59
N TYR A 79 17.44 -0.25 -10.38
CA TYR A 79 17.03 0.81 -9.47
C TYR A 79 17.64 0.59 -8.09
N ASP A 80 18.08 1.69 -7.47
CA ASP A 80 18.63 1.68 -6.13
C ASP A 80 17.56 1.45 -5.05
N VAL A 81 17.75 0.40 -4.27
CA VAL A 81 16.97 0.09 -3.06
C VAL A 81 17.90 0.19 -1.86
N ASN A 82 17.79 1.29 -1.12
CA ASN A 82 18.75 1.68 -0.09
C ASN A 82 18.17 1.78 1.33
N SER A 83 16.90 1.41 1.54
CA SER A 83 16.29 1.44 2.87
C SER A 83 16.96 0.42 3.78
N SER A 84 17.78 0.89 4.71
CA SER A 84 18.50 0.05 5.66
C SER A 84 17.60 -0.60 6.71
N SER A 85 16.43 -0.01 6.98
CA SER A 85 15.49 -0.50 7.99
C SER A 85 14.38 -1.39 7.45
N SER A 86 14.14 -1.37 6.12
CA SER A 86 13.03 -2.13 5.52
C SER A 86 13.36 -2.80 4.19
N GLY A 87 14.58 -2.65 3.67
CA GLY A 87 15.00 -3.23 2.40
C GLY A 87 14.13 -2.76 1.22
N GLY A 88 14.06 -3.61 0.19
CA GLY A 88 13.14 -3.44 -0.92
C GLY A 88 11.92 -4.31 -0.81
N THR A 89 10.94 -4.01 -1.63
CA THR A 89 9.79 -4.91 -1.84
C THR A 89 9.44 -4.95 -3.31
N LEU A 90 9.22 -6.16 -3.83
CA LEU A 90 8.62 -6.38 -5.13
C LEU A 90 7.20 -6.91 -4.91
N ILE A 91 6.24 -6.25 -5.53
CA ILE A 91 4.85 -6.69 -5.56
C ILE A 91 4.56 -7.09 -7.00
N THR A 92 4.08 -8.30 -7.24
CA THR A 92 3.54 -8.71 -8.53
C THR A 92 2.07 -9.04 -8.41
N LYS A 93 1.30 -8.71 -9.43
CA LYS A 93 -0.12 -9.03 -9.55
C LYS A 93 -0.36 -9.73 -10.87
N THR A 94 -1.13 -10.80 -10.84
CA THR A 94 -1.53 -11.52 -12.06
C THR A 94 -2.99 -11.86 -11.95
N ALA A 95 -3.81 -11.25 -12.80
CA ALA A 95 -5.21 -11.60 -12.94
C ALA A 95 -5.41 -12.49 -14.17
N LYS A 96 -6.21 -13.53 -14.01
CA LYS A 96 -6.59 -14.46 -15.08
C LYS A 96 -8.10 -14.57 -15.21
N ASP A 97 -8.57 -14.81 -16.42
CA ASP A 97 -9.96 -15.20 -16.68
C ASP A 97 -10.21 -16.68 -16.35
N LEU A 98 -11.45 -17.16 -16.54
CA LEU A 98 -11.81 -18.58 -16.34
C LEU A 98 -11.14 -19.56 -17.32
N SER A 99 -10.54 -19.06 -18.40
CA SER A 99 -9.80 -19.87 -19.38
C SER A 99 -8.29 -19.85 -19.11
N GLU A 100 -7.88 -19.35 -17.94
CA GLU A 100 -6.48 -19.19 -17.52
C GLU A 100 -5.66 -18.19 -18.36
N ASN A 101 -6.31 -17.37 -19.20
CA ASN A 101 -5.62 -16.30 -19.92
C ASN A 101 -5.27 -15.18 -18.95
N ILE A 102 -4.05 -14.66 -19.02
CA ILE A 102 -3.64 -13.50 -18.25
C ILE A 102 -4.31 -12.26 -18.85
N ILE A 103 -5.18 -11.63 -18.07
CA ILE A 103 -5.92 -10.42 -18.46
C ILE A 103 -5.32 -9.14 -17.86
N MET A 104 -4.52 -9.28 -16.79
CA MET A 104 -3.72 -8.21 -16.23
C MET A 104 -2.47 -8.76 -15.57
N TYR A 105 -1.35 -8.09 -15.80
CA TYR A 105 -0.10 -8.29 -15.09
C TYR A 105 0.39 -6.94 -14.57
N SER A 106 0.81 -6.86 -13.32
CA SER A 106 1.51 -5.69 -12.83
C SER A 106 2.64 -6.03 -11.87
N GLU A 107 3.60 -5.14 -11.79
CA GLU A 107 4.75 -5.24 -10.90
C GLU A 107 5.10 -3.86 -10.35
N ALA A 108 5.45 -3.80 -9.06
CA ALA A 108 5.85 -2.57 -8.39
C ALA A 108 7.06 -2.84 -7.51
N LEU A 109 8.12 -2.06 -7.74
CA LEU A 109 9.33 -2.05 -6.94
C LEU A 109 9.31 -0.88 -5.97
N MET A 110 9.66 -1.16 -4.72
CA MET A 110 9.62 -0.21 -3.63
C MET A 110 10.95 -0.18 -2.88
N ASN A 111 11.36 1.03 -2.47
CA ASN A 111 12.45 1.27 -1.55
C ASN A 111 11.86 1.64 -0.19
N GLY A 112 11.76 0.64 0.70
CA GLY A 112 10.87 0.68 1.84
C GLY A 112 9.43 0.97 1.41
N PHE A 113 8.99 2.21 1.60
CA PHE A 113 7.61 2.67 1.38
C PHE A 113 7.40 3.53 0.15
N LYS A 114 8.50 3.85 -0.51
CA LYS A 114 8.49 4.78 -1.62
C LYS A 114 8.47 3.95 -2.90
N PRO A 115 7.52 4.19 -3.82
CA PRO A 115 7.57 3.57 -5.13
C PRO A 115 8.85 4.00 -5.84
N VAL A 116 9.46 3.07 -6.56
CA VAL A 116 10.71 3.27 -7.30
C VAL A 116 10.47 3.08 -8.79
N ALA A 117 9.77 2.00 -9.14
CA ALA A 117 9.32 1.73 -10.49
C ALA A 117 8.07 0.85 -10.45
N SER A 118 7.22 0.97 -11.47
CA SER A 118 6.10 0.06 -11.67
C SER A 118 5.84 -0.19 -13.15
N TYR A 119 5.26 -1.34 -13.43
CA TYR A 119 4.78 -1.71 -14.75
C TYR A 119 3.40 -2.35 -14.64
N LYS A 120 2.55 -2.09 -15.62
CA LYS A 120 1.23 -2.68 -15.76
C LYS A 120 0.97 -3.01 -17.20
N GLU A 121 0.35 -4.14 -17.42
CA GLU A 121 -0.16 -4.62 -18.69
C GLU A 121 -1.60 -5.07 -18.47
N VAL A 122 -2.52 -4.55 -19.27
CA VAL A 122 -3.93 -4.95 -19.28
C VAL A 122 -4.26 -5.44 -20.68
N SER A 123 -4.90 -6.60 -20.74
CA SER A 123 -5.31 -7.26 -21.98
C SER A 123 -6.68 -7.88 -21.78
N THR A 124 -7.72 -7.04 -21.77
CA THR A 124 -9.14 -7.45 -21.74
C THR A 124 -9.81 -7.12 -23.07
N SER A 125 -11.07 -7.55 -23.25
CA SER A 125 -11.88 -7.15 -24.41
C SER A 125 -12.10 -5.63 -24.51
N ASP A 126 -12.14 -4.96 -23.35
CA ASP A 126 -12.55 -3.57 -23.24
C ASP A 126 -11.35 -2.62 -23.18
N ALA A 127 -10.18 -3.12 -22.80
CA ALA A 127 -8.98 -2.33 -22.64
C ALA A 127 -7.72 -3.15 -22.96
N GLN A 128 -6.86 -2.57 -23.78
CA GLN A 128 -5.52 -3.08 -24.02
C GLN A 128 -4.52 -1.94 -23.87
N TYR A 129 -3.66 -2.03 -22.86
CA TYR A 129 -2.62 -1.04 -22.65
C TYR A 129 -1.45 -1.55 -21.82
N THR A 130 -0.33 -0.85 -21.95
CA THR A 130 0.80 -0.94 -21.04
C THR A 130 1.08 0.41 -20.40
N LEU A 131 1.54 0.37 -19.16
CA LEU A 131 2.00 1.54 -18.43
C LEU A 131 3.30 1.16 -17.75
N LYS A 132 4.34 1.93 -18.01
CA LYS A 132 5.59 1.86 -17.27
C LYS A 132 5.80 3.17 -16.54
N SER A 133 6.26 3.10 -15.29
CA SER A 133 6.58 4.29 -14.53
C SER A 133 7.80 4.13 -13.64
N ARG A 134 8.45 5.24 -13.33
CA ARG A 134 9.58 5.32 -12.38
C ARG A 134 9.60 6.64 -11.63
N TYR A 135 10.32 6.65 -10.52
CA TYR A 135 10.28 7.74 -9.54
C TYR A 135 11.69 8.20 -9.15
N ASP A 136 11.92 9.52 -9.14
CA ASP A 136 13.18 10.11 -8.61
C ASP A 136 13.02 10.75 -7.21
N GLY A 137 11.82 10.61 -6.62
CA GLY A 137 11.44 11.24 -5.34
C GLY A 137 10.80 12.62 -5.48
N THR A 138 10.98 13.31 -6.61
CA THR A 138 10.35 14.62 -6.92
C THR A 138 9.56 14.62 -8.23
N ARG A 139 9.76 13.60 -9.06
CA ARG A 139 9.10 13.42 -10.35
C ARG A 139 8.60 11.99 -10.49
N TYR A 140 7.44 11.90 -11.13
CA TYR A 140 6.86 10.71 -11.72
C TYR A 140 7.16 10.74 -13.21
N PHE A 141 7.83 9.71 -13.70
CA PHE A 141 8.09 9.50 -15.12
C PHE A 141 7.20 8.35 -15.58
N TYR A 142 6.53 8.48 -16.72
CA TYR A 142 5.66 7.43 -17.24
C TYR A 142 5.71 7.33 -18.76
N SER A 143 5.45 6.12 -19.25
CA SER A 143 5.26 5.81 -20.66
C SER A 143 4.00 4.96 -20.78
N TYR A 144 3.04 5.46 -21.57
CA TYR A 144 1.79 4.76 -21.89
C TYR A 144 1.91 4.12 -23.27
N ASN A 145 1.63 2.82 -23.38
CA ASN A 145 1.73 2.04 -24.61
C ASN A 145 3.10 2.11 -25.31
N GLY A 146 4.18 2.19 -24.53
CA GLY A 146 5.54 2.30 -25.06
C GLY A 146 5.84 3.62 -25.77
N GLY A 147 4.98 4.64 -25.61
CA GLY A 147 5.21 6.00 -26.10
C GLY A 147 6.39 6.68 -25.41
N GLU A 148 6.69 7.92 -25.82
CA GLU A 148 7.74 8.73 -25.19
C GLU A 148 7.50 8.89 -23.68
N GLU A 149 8.60 8.95 -22.92
CA GLU A 149 8.52 9.14 -21.47
C GLU A 149 8.11 10.58 -21.14
N GLU A 150 6.97 10.72 -20.51
CA GLU A 150 6.47 11.99 -19.97
C GLU A 150 6.82 12.13 -18.50
N LYS A 151 6.84 13.37 -17.99
CA LYS A 151 7.23 13.65 -16.59
C LYS A 151 6.28 14.63 -15.91
N VAL A 152 5.91 14.30 -14.68
CA VAL A 152 5.08 15.12 -13.81
C VAL A 152 5.77 15.34 -12.48
N ARG A 153 5.80 16.57 -11.99
CA ARG A 153 6.34 16.88 -10.66
C ARG A 153 5.40 16.34 -9.58
N ILE A 154 5.92 15.55 -8.65
CA ILE A 154 5.20 15.02 -7.48
C ILE A 154 5.68 15.70 -6.19
N LYS A 155 4.88 15.59 -5.13
CA LYS A 155 5.17 16.12 -3.78
C LYS A 155 4.85 15.04 -2.74
N THR A 156 5.17 15.31 -1.47
CA THR A 156 4.71 14.51 -0.34
C THR A 156 3.20 14.26 -0.41
N GLY A 157 2.76 13.06 -0.04
CA GLY A 157 1.37 12.63 -0.18
C GLY A 157 1.02 12.05 -1.55
N PHE A 158 1.99 11.90 -2.45
CA PHE A 158 1.82 11.13 -3.68
C PHE A 158 1.70 9.62 -3.37
N MET A 159 0.85 8.93 -4.12
CA MET A 159 0.67 7.48 -4.07
C MET A 159 0.67 6.91 -5.50
N ASP A 160 1.41 5.82 -5.71
CA ASP A 160 1.32 5.04 -6.94
C ASP A 160 0.07 4.14 -6.88
N ASN A 161 -0.73 4.15 -7.96
CA ASN A 161 -1.96 3.36 -8.09
C ASN A 161 -1.71 1.86 -7.85
N GLU A 162 -0.56 1.35 -8.27
CA GLU A 162 -0.24 -0.08 -8.17
C GLU A 162 0.05 -0.54 -6.74
N ILE A 163 0.24 0.38 -5.78
CA ILE A 163 0.58 0.04 -4.39
C ILE A 163 -0.45 0.54 -3.39
N MET A 164 -1.56 1.11 -3.86
CA MET A 164 -2.60 1.73 -3.05
C MET A 164 -3.13 0.82 -1.94
N TYR A 165 -3.45 -0.43 -2.27
CA TYR A 165 -3.99 -1.39 -1.28
C TYR A 165 -2.94 -1.93 -0.33
N SER A 166 -1.66 -1.89 -0.71
CA SER A 166 -0.57 -2.42 0.12
C SER A 166 -0.11 -1.42 1.18
N ILE A 167 -0.11 -0.12 0.84
CA ILE A 167 0.30 0.95 1.76
C ILE A 167 -0.66 1.06 2.96
N VAL A 168 -1.97 0.92 2.74
CA VAL A 168 -2.97 1.16 3.80
C VAL A 168 -2.93 0.09 4.89
N ARG A 169 -2.55 -1.14 4.56
CA ARG A 169 -2.41 -2.30 5.48
C ARG A 169 -1.50 -2.07 6.69
N CYS A 170 -0.70 -1.03 6.59
CA CYS A 170 0.29 -0.66 7.55
C CYS A 170 -0.30 0.26 8.63
N TYR A 171 -1.22 1.15 8.27
CA TYR A 171 -1.70 2.17 9.21
C TYR A 171 -2.63 1.58 10.27
N GLU A 172 -2.69 2.26 11.42
CA GLU A 172 -3.64 1.97 12.49
C GLU A 172 -5.04 2.41 12.04
N LEU A 173 -5.85 1.47 11.56
CA LEU A 173 -7.16 1.75 10.97
C LEU A 173 -8.25 1.95 12.03
N GLU A 174 -8.13 1.26 13.16
CA GLU A 174 -9.08 1.24 14.27
C GLU A 174 -9.31 2.63 14.88
N SER A 175 -8.30 3.51 14.80
CA SER A 175 -8.35 4.90 15.30
C SER A 175 -9.00 5.88 14.32
N ASN A 176 -9.97 5.42 13.51
CA ASN A 176 -10.66 6.19 12.47
C ASN A 176 -9.71 6.86 11.47
N TYR A 177 -8.82 6.05 10.87
CA TYR A 177 -7.83 6.53 9.91
C TYR A 177 -8.45 7.36 8.78
N THR A 178 -7.85 8.52 8.51
CA THR A 178 -8.16 9.37 7.36
C THR A 178 -6.88 9.95 6.75
N SER A 179 -6.83 10.03 5.43
CA SER A 179 -5.73 10.63 4.69
C SER A 179 -6.19 11.15 3.33
N THR A 180 -5.34 11.92 2.67
CA THR A 180 -5.54 12.34 1.29
C THR A 180 -4.26 12.10 0.51
N PHE A 181 -4.39 11.43 -0.63
CA PHE A 181 -3.28 11.15 -1.53
C PHE A 181 -3.47 11.87 -2.87
N THR A 182 -2.35 12.20 -3.51
CA THR A 182 -2.35 12.63 -4.91
C THR A 182 -1.97 11.43 -5.78
N LEU A 183 -2.81 11.13 -6.77
CA LEU A 183 -2.56 10.17 -7.83
C LEU A 183 -2.24 10.92 -9.13
N ILE A 184 -1.49 10.28 -10.02
CA ILE A 184 -1.33 10.76 -11.40
C ILE A 184 -2.18 9.88 -12.31
N ASP A 185 -3.01 10.49 -13.14
CA ASP A 185 -3.65 9.81 -14.27
C ASP A 185 -2.56 9.52 -15.32
N PRO A 186 -2.24 8.25 -15.57
CA PRO A 186 -1.14 7.88 -16.46
C PRO A 186 -1.44 8.13 -17.94
N THR A 187 -2.68 8.45 -18.31
CA THR A 187 -3.08 8.69 -19.71
C THR A 187 -2.85 10.13 -20.16
N ASN A 188 -2.85 11.07 -19.21
CA ASN A 188 -2.82 12.51 -19.50
C ASN A 188 -1.97 13.33 -18.50
N GLY A 189 -1.36 12.69 -17.51
CA GLY A 189 -0.51 13.32 -16.50
C GLY A 189 -1.25 14.18 -15.47
N ASN A 190 -2.58 14.19 -15.47
CA ASN A 190 -3.36 14.99 -14.54
C ASN A 190 -3.21 14.50 -13.10
N LYS A 191 -3.24 15.45 -12.18
CA LYS A 191 -3.19 15.17 -10.73
C LYS A 191 -4.59 15.02 -10.19
N GLU A 192 -4.89 13.84 -9.68
CA GLU A 192 -6.13 13.56 -8.98
C GLU A 192 -5.87 13.52 -7.48
N SER A 193 -6.83 14.00 -6.70
CA SER A 193 -6.75 13.94 -5.23
C SER A 193 -7.78 12.94 -4.73
N LEU A 194 -7.32 11.96 -3.96
CA LEU A 194 -8.07 10.83 -3.44
C LEU A 194 -8.15 10.92 -1.93
N SER A 195 -9.36 11.02 -1.40
CA SER A 195 -9.62 10.90 0.04
C SER A 195 -9.69 9.42 0.41
N VAL A 196 -9.04 9.05 1.51
CA VAL A 196 -9.05 7.70 2.07
C VAL A 196 -9.54 7.80 3.51
N ALA A 197 -10.58 7.03 3.84
CA ALA A 197 -11.15 7.04 5.19
C ALA A 197 -11.72 5.67 5.56
N VAL A 198 -11.58 5.30 6.82
CA VAL A 198 -12.37 4.21 7.42
C VAL A 198 -13.83 4.66 7.48
N THR A 199 -14.74 3.81 7.02
CA THR A 199 -16.17 4.17 6.89
C THR A 199 -17.11 3.26 7.66
N ALA A 200 -16.72 2.02 7.93
CA ALA A 200 -17.56 1.09 8.68
C ALA A 200 -16.75 -0.09 9.24
N GLU A 201 -17.28 -0.72 10.28
CA GLU A 201 -16.95 -2.11 10.63
C GLU A 201 -17.90 -3.06 9.89
N GLY A 202 -17.40 -4.27 9.59
CA GLY A 202 -18.20 -5.31 8.97
C GLY A 202 -17.60 -6.70 9.17
N THR A 203 -18.18 -7.69 8.51
CA THR A 203 -17.73 -9.08 8.56
C THR A 203 -17.66 -9.64 7.15
N GLN A 204 -16.59 -10.38 6.85
CA GLN A 204 -16.40 -11.06 5.57
C GLN A 204 -16.23 -12.58 5.79
N GLY A 205 -16.36 -13.35 4.71
CA GLY A 205 -16.16 -14.79 4.73
C GLY A 205 -14.73 -15.18 5.14
N GLY A 206 -14.56 -16.44 5.53
CA GLY A 206 -13.24 -17.00 5.86
C GLY A 206 -12.37 -17.22 4.62
N PHE A 207 -11.06 -17.32 4.85
CA PHE A 207 -10.05 -17.63 3.84
C PHE A 207 -9.07 -18.67 4.40
N GLU A 208 -8.43 -19.45 3.53
CA GLU A 208 -7.35 -20.35 3.95
C GLU A 208 -6.10 -19.53 4.28
N TYR A 209 -5.46 -19.82 5.40
CA TYR A 209 -4.21 -19.22 5.83
C TYR A 209 -3.15 -20.30 6.04
N VAL A 210 -2.03 -20.20 5.32
CA VAL A 210 -0.87 -21.08 5.46
C VAL A 210 0.29 -20.26 6.01
N ASN A 211 0.78 -20.62 7.20
CA ASN A 211 1.90 -19.92 7.84
C ASN A 211 3.27 -20.40 7.33
N GLY A 212 4.35 -19.71 7.74
CA GLY A 212 5.73 -20.02 7.30
C GLY A 212 6.26 -21.39 7.71
N SER A 213 5.62 -22.09 8.66
CA SER A 213 5.91 -23.49 8.99
C SER A 213 5.13 -24.49 8.12
N GLY A 214 4.30 -24.01 7.19
CA GLY A 214 3.44 -24.83 6.34
C GLY A 214 2.16 -25.33 7.02
N GLU A 215 1.87 -24.87 8.24
CA GLU A 215 0.61 -25.19 8.91
C GLU A 215 -0.53 -24.40 8.26
N SER A 216 -1.60 -25.10 7.89
CA SER A 216 -2.79 -24.51 7.29
C SER A 216 -3.91 -24.41 8.33
N ALA A 217 -4.57 -23.26 8.36
CA ALA A 217 -5.77 -23.00 9.14
C ALA A 217 -6.78 -22.27 8.26
N ILE A 218 -8.07 -22.50 8.48
CA ILE A 218 -9.11 -21.65 7.90
C ILE A 218 -9.30 -20.46 8.86
N ALA A 219 -9.03 -19.24 8.39
CA ALA A 219 -9.43 -18.04 9.12
C ALA A 219 -10.96 -18.08 9.30
N ALA A 220 -11.43 -17.68 10.48
CA ALA A 220 -12.83 -17.88 10.90
C ALA A 220 -13.84 -17.53 9.79
N THR A 221 -14.90 -18.33 9.67
CA THR A 221 -15.99 -18.17 8.69
C THR A 221 -16.66 -16.79 8.72
N SER A 222 -16.43 -16.01 9.78
CA SER A 222 -16.87 -14.63 9.97
C SER A 222 -15.70 -13.75 10.44
N THR A 223 -14.81 -13.35 9.53
CA THR A 223 -13.68 -12.47 9.85
C THR A 223 -14.14 -11.02 10.00
N ARG A 224 -13.89 -10.40 11.16
CA ARG A 224 -14.15 -8.97 11.38
C ARG A 224 -13.26 -8.09 10.51
N THR A 225 -13.84 -7.02 9.98
CA THR A 225 -13.18 -6.13 9.01
C THR A 225 -13.48 -4.67 9.23
N LEU A 226 -12.58 -3.82 8.75
CA LEU A 226 -12.76 -2.38 8.59
C LEU A 226 -12.87 -2.06 7.10
N ALA A 227 -13.97 -1.42 6.71
CA ALA A 227 -14.14 -0.88 5.37
C ALA A 227 -13.42 0.46 5.25
N VAL A 228 -12.54 0.57 4.26
CA VAL A 228 -11.83 1.80 3.91
C VAL A 228 -12.27 2.22 2.51
N SER A 229 -12.82 3.42 2.42
CA SER A 229 -13.27 4.02 1.16
C SER A 229 -12.20 4.90 0.57
N PHE A 230 -12.02 4.77 -0.75
CA PHE A 230 -11.14 5.57 -1.59
C PHE A 230 -12.02 6.37 -2.55
N THR A 231 -12.01 7.70 -2.41
CA THR A 231 -12.97 8.59 -3.09
C THR A 231 -12.25 9.74 -3.77
N ARG A 232 -12.54 9.99 -5.05
CA ARG A 232 -12.05 11.19 -5.74
C ARG A 232 -12.63 12.43 -5.08
N THR A 233 -11.79 13.43 -4.83
CA THR A 233 -12.20 14.68 -4.18
C THR A 233 -12.72 15.73 -5.17
N LYS A 234 -12.51 15.52 -6.47
CA LYS A 234 -12.91 16.45 -7.53
C LYS A 234 -13.88 15.78 -8.52
N ALA A 235 -14.82 16.56 -9.03
CA ALA A 235 -15.81 16.08 -9.98
C ALA A 235 -15.19 15.72 -11.35
N PRO A 236 -15.69 14.66 -12.02
CA PRO A 236 -16.70 13.72 -11.53
C PRO A 236 -16.13 12.76 -10.48
N VAL A 237 -16.80 12.66 -9.33
CA VAL A 237 -16.32 11.89 -8.16
C VAL A 237 -16.40 10.37 -8.37
N GLY A 238 -17.25 9.91 -9.31
CA GLY A 238 -17.44 8.49 -9.59
C GLY A 238 -18.01 7.72 -8.40
N LYS A 239 -18.04 6.39 -8.48
CA LYS A 239 -18.29 5.53 -7.32
C LYS A 239 -16.99 5.37 -6.53
N SER A 240 -17.08 5.42 -5.21
CA SER A 240 -15.94 5.10 -4.35
C SER A 240 -15.51 3.65 -4.55
N LEU A 241 -14.21 3.42 -4.50
CA LEU A 241 -13.65 2.09 -4.29
C LEU A 241 -13.67 1.79 -2.79
N VAL A 242 -13.98 0.56 -2.41
CA VAL A 242 -14.02 0.16 -1.00
C VAL A 242 -13.17 -1.08 -0.81
N VAL A 243 -12.29 -1.08 0.20
CA VAL A 243 -11.48 -2.24 0.59
C VAL A 243 -11.79 -2.61 2.03
N TYR A 244 -12.00 -3.89 2.28
CA TYR A 244 -12.27 -4.45 3.59
C TYR A 244 -10.99 -5.10 4.10
N TYR A 245 -10.47 -4.57 5.20
CA TYR A 245 -9.23 -5.02 5.83
C TYR A 245 -9.54 -5.81 7.10
N THR A 246 -8.78 -6.87 7.39
CA THR A 246 -8.91 -7.60 8.67
C THR A 246 -8.68 -6.69 9.86
N LEU A 247 -9.52 -6.81 10.90
CA LEU A 247 -9.29 -6.15 12.19
C LEU A 247 -8.27 -6.97 13.01
N GLU A 248 -7.29 -6.30 13.62
CA GLU A 248 -6.28 -6.97 14.44
C GLU A 248 -6.94 -7.52 15.72
N ASP A 249 -7.10 -8.84 15.82
CA ASP A 249 -7.67 -9.48 17.01
C ASP A 249 -6.69 -10.52 17.56
N LYS A 250 -5.96 -10.11 18.61
CA LYS A 250 -5.03 -10.98 19.34
C LYS A 250 -5.71 -12.04 20.20
N THR A 251 -7.04 -11.97 20.36
CA THR A 251 -7.81 -12.92 21.18
C THR A 251 -8.24 -14.15 20.39
N GLY A 252 -8.17 -14.11 19.05
CA GLY A 252 -8.41 -15.25 18.15
C GLY A 252 -9.88 -15.69 18.02
N ALA A 253 -10.83 -15.00 18.65
CA ALA A 253 -12.23 -15.41 18.63
C ALA A 253 -12.99 -14.95 17.38
N THR A 254 -12.65 -13.78 16.81
CA THR A 254 -13.40 -13.20 15.66
C THR A 254 -12.57 -12.38 14.67
N GLY A 255 -11.31 -12.11 14.97
CA GLY A 255 -10.40 -11.46 14.02
C GLY A 255 -9.16 -12.29 13.73
N PHE A 256 -8.31 -11.70 12.91
CA PHE A 256 -7.16 -12.36 12.32
C PHE A 256 -5.90 -11.67 12.80
N TYR A 257 -4.98 -12.45 13.36
CA TYR A 257 -3.65 -11.99 13.73
C TYR A 257 -2.63 -12.68 12.84
N LEU A 258 -1.77 -11.88 12.20
CA LEU A 258 -0.69 -12.40 11.38
C LEU A 258 0.33 -13.11 12.27
N THR A 259 0.33 -14.44 12.25
CA THR A 259 1.27 -15.29 13.00
C THR A 259 2.33 -15.86 12.05
N GLY A 260 3.53 -15.29 12.08
CA GLY A 260 4.68 -15.78 11.32
C GLY A 260 5.96 -15.12 11.79
N ASP A 261 7.11 -15.76 11.56
CA ASP A 261 8.42 -15.29 12.03
C ASP A 261 8.62 -13.85 11.53
N PRO A 262 8.63 -12.82 12.40
CA PRO A 262 8.95 -11.47 11.98
C PRO A 262 10.39 -11.54 11.47
N ALA A 263 10.55 -11.56 10.15
CA ALA A 263 11.81 -11.53 9.43
C ALA A 263 12.90 -10.91 10.30
N LYS A 264 13.84 -11.76 10.73
CA LYS A 264 14.79 -11.47 11.81
C LYS A 264 15.39 -10.08 11.63
N GLY A 265 15.05 -9.16 12.54
CA GLY A 265 15.68 -7.84 12.62
C GLY A 265 15.05 -6.69 11.81
N VAL A 266 13.85 -6.85 11.23
CA VAL A 266 13.20 -5.79 10.43
C VAL A 266 11.90 -5.29 11.11
N THR A 267 11.74 -3.97 11.25
CA THR A 267 10.61 -3.31 11.96
C THR A 267 9.32 -3.20 11.14
N ASN A 268 9.28 -3.83 9.97
CA ASN A 268 8.18 -3.76 9.02
C ASN A 268 7.03 -4.68 9.50
N ARG A 269 5.88 -4.09 9.89
CA ARG A 269 4.68 -4.80 10.35
C ARG A 269 3.44 -4.39 9.55
N SER A 270 3.10 -5.10 8.47
CA SER A 270 1.73 -5.03 7.94
C SER A 270 0.81 -5.63 9.01
N SER A 271 -0.23 -4.90 9.41
CA SER A 271 -1.16 -5.33 10.47
C SER A 271 -2.48 -5.87 9.90
N HIS A 272 -2.78 -5.54 8.64
CA HIS A 272 -4.07 -5.88 8.03
C HIS A 272 -3.91 -6.57 6.67
N ILE A 273 -4.83 -7.48 6.36
CA ILE A 273 -4.97 -8.12 5.04
C ILE A 273 -6.24 -7.60 4.36
N PRO A 274 -6.18 -7.18 3.07
CA PRO A 274 -7.38 -6.84 2.32
C PRO A 274 -8.12 -8.13 1.94
N VAL A 275 -9.27 -8.39 2.57
CA VAL A 275 -10.05 -9.61 2.35
C VAL A 275 -11.11 -9.45 1.28
N MET A 276 -11.54 -8.22 1.00
CA MET A 276 -12.41 -7.91 -0.13
C MET A 276 -12.06 -6.54 -0.71
N ILE A 277 -11.98 -6.45 -2.04
CA ILE A 277 -11.83 -5.20 -2.77
C ILE A 277 -13.07 -5.06 -3.65
N GLN A 278 -13.76 -3.94 -3.56
CA GLN A 278 -14.92 -3.62 -4.38
C GLN A 278 -14.63 -2.37 -5.20
N GLU A 279 -14.59 -2.54 -6.52
CA GLU A 279 -14.34 -1.49 -7.50
C GLU A 279 -15.42 -1.56 -8.58
N ASN A 280 -16.28 -0.54 -8.66
CA ASN A 280 -17.43 -0.51 -9.56
C ASN A 280 -18.36 -1.73 -9.40
N ASN A 281 -18.50 -2.55 -10.45
CA ASN A 281 -19.26 -3.80 -10.46
C ASN A 281 -18.38 -5.05 -10.27
N VAL A 282 -17.09 -4.86 -9.97
CA VAL A 282 -16.13 -5.94 -9.75
C VAL A 282 -15.84 -6.08 -8.26
N LYS A 283 -15.79 -7.32 -7.79
CA LYS A 283 -15.39 -7.70 -6.43
C LYS A 283 -14.24 -8.70 -6.50
N TYR A 284 -13.22 -8.47 -5.70
CA TYR A 284 -12.14 -9.42 -5.45
C TYR A 284 -12.34 -9.95 -4.04
N ILE A 285 -12.57 -11.25 -3.90
CA ILE A 285 -12.80 -11.90 -2.60
C ILE A 285 -11.62 -12.81 -2.30
N LEU A 286 -10.93 -12.56 -1.20
CA LEU A 286 -9.77 -13.33 -0.78
C LEU A 286 -10.19 -14.76 -0.45
N SER A 287 -9.49 -15.73 -1.03
CA SER A 287 -9.71 -17.15 -0.78
C SER A 287 -8.54 -17.80 -0.04
N LYS A 288 -7.31 -17.30 -0.24
CA LYS A 288 -6.11 -17.89 0.35
C LYS A 288 -5.01 -16.86 0.62
N VAL A 289 -4.32 -17.05 1.73
CA VAL A 289 -3.09 -16.35 2.12
C VAL A 289 -2.02 -17.41 2.38
N VAL A 290 -0.86 -17.26 1.76
CA VAL A 290 0.32 -18.11 1.99
C VAL A 290 1.49 -17.21 2.39
N ALA A 291 2.20 -17.61 3.44
CA ALA A 291 3.36 -16.91 3.95
C ALA A 291 4.57 -17.82 3.97
N ASN A 292 5.70 -17.31 3.49
CA ASN A 292 6.99 -17.98 3.50
C ASN A 292 8.06 -17.08 4.11
#